data_AF-A0A549SLB4-F1
#
_entry.id   AF-A0A549SLB4-F1
#
_cell.length_a   1.000
_cell.length_b   1.000
_cell.length_c   1.000
_cell.angle_alpha   90.00
_cell.angle_beta   90.00
_cell.angle_gamma   90.00
#
_symmetry.space_group_name_H-M   'P 1'
#
loop_
_entity.id
_entity.type
_entity.pdbx_description
1 polymer ?
#
loop_
_entity_poly.entity_id
_entity_poly.type
_entity_poly.pdbx_seq_one_letter_code
_entity_poly.pdbx_strand_id
1 'polypeptide(L)'
;MTVDTTSPRSRAASAIGDALDLRSAPDAIDRSGRIAAVERPQPRATIKPKLRVVLCAPRGFCAGVVRAIDTVEEALRRHGAPIYVRHEIVHNKYVVATLEAKGVVFVEELDEIADPSRPVIFSAHGVPKAVVEEAESRQLFAIDAACPLVTKVHREAERHYAQGRQIVLIGNVGKPDQEVVGVLGQLPSGAILLVQTLADVENLRPRDEARLAYATSTTLSVDDTRAIVEALTRRFPAIVGPPREDICYATTNRQEAVKRIAPTVDAMLVIGSSNSSNSRRLRETAERAGCKLARLVMHADDVEWGMLSSIASLGITAGASAPEILVDDIIDAVAERFELQIETVSTADESVFFPLPRELRPTA
;
A
#
# COMPACT_ATOMS: atom_id res chain seq x y z
N MET A 1 49.52 28.06 32.42
CA MET A 1 49.20 29.49 32.22
C MET A 1 47.78 29.73 32.68
N THR A 2 47.66 30.19 33.93
CA THR A 2 46.58 31.06 34.45
C THR A 2 46.52 32.33 33.60
N VAL A 3 45.41 33.07 33.44
CA VAL A 3 44.65 33.93 34.39
C VAL A 3 43.30 34.22 33.70
N ASP A 4 42.12 33.93 34.25
CA ASP A 4 41.29 34.67 35.21
C ASP A 4 40.94 36.14 34.86
N THR A 5 39.70 36.51 35.23
CA THR A 5 39.18 37.79 35.73
C THR A 5 37.86 38.31 35.12
N THR A 6 36.79 37.99 35.86
CA THR A 6 35.84 38.93 36.49
C THR A 6 34.59 39.47 35.76
N SER A 7 33.47 39.17 36.42
CA SER A 7 32.17 39.85 36.45
C SER A 7 32.27 41.31 36.95
N PRO A 8 31.20 42.11 36.81
CA PRO A 8 30.46 42.43 38.04
C PRO A 8 28.92 42.37 37.91
N ARG A 9 28.30 41.90 38.99
CA ARG A 9 26.89 42.12 39.39
C ARG A 9 26.71 43.49 40.08
N SER A 10 25.44 43.84 40.28
CA SER A 10 24.83 44.82 41.21
C SER A 10 24.43 46.15 40.56
N ARG A 11 23.25 46.75 40.81
CA ARG A 11 22.37 46.86 42.01
C ARG A 11 20.89 46.94 41.56
N ALA A 12 19.91 46.28 42.21
CA ALA A 12 19.16 46.66 43.43
C ALA A 12 18.33 47.97 43.24
N ALA A 13 17.07 48.15 43.66
CA ALA A 13 16.09 47.37 44.43
C ALA A 13 14.70 48.05 44.36
N SER A 14 13.64 47.29 44.70
CA SER A 14 12.50 47.62 45.60
C SER A 14 11.48 48.72 45.25
N ALA A 15 10.20 48.30 45.11
CA ALA A 15 9.04 48.66 45.97
C ALA A 15 7.81 47.91 45.40
N ILE A 16 7.17 46.92 46.05
CA ILE A 16 6.25 46.95 47.23
C ILE A 16 5.05 47.89 47.04
N GLY A 17 3.85 47.33 47.21
CA GLY A 17 2.57 48.03 47.49
C GLY A 17 1.52 47.74 46.41
N ASP A 18 0.63 46.78 46.63
CA ASP A 18 -0.76 47.00 47.11
C ASP A 18 -1.66 47.57 45.99
N ALA A 19 -2.85 47.06 45.67
CA ALA A 19 -3.83 46.36 46.49
C ALA A 19 -4.76 45.51 45.63
N LEU A 20 -5.29 44.46 46.23
CA LEU A 20 -6.56 43.86 45.85
C LEU A 20 -7.64 44.95 45.80
N ASP A 21 -8.20 45.22 44.63
CA ASP A 21 -9.48 45.92 44.54
C ASP A 21 -10.63 44.89 44.69
N LEU A 22 -10.82 44.49 45.95
CA LEU A 22 -12.04 43.86 46.44
C LEU A 22 -13.02 44.98 46.78
N ARG A 23 -13.88 45.33 45.83
CA ARG A 23 -15.20 46.02 45.93
C ARG A 23 -15.62 46.26 44.47
N SER A 24 -16.76 45.82 43.93
CA SER A 24 -18.08 45.63 44.51
C SER A 24 -18.93 44.95 43.42
N ALA A 25 -19.31 43.69 43.64
CA ALA A 25 -20.41 43.05 42.91
C ALA A 25 -21.70 43.31 43.70
N PRO A 26 -22.82 43.72 43.08
CA PRO A 26 -24.09 43.78 43.78
C PRO A 26 -24.64 42.37 44.02
N ASP A 27 -25.23 42.22 45.21
CA ASP A 27 -25.77 41.01 45.83
C ASP A 27 -26.55 40.07 44.91
N ALA A 28 -26.13 38.80 44.90
CA ALA A 28 -26.99 37.66 44.56
C ALA A 28 -26.78 36.56 45.61
N ILE A 29 -27.25 36.82 46.83
CA ILE A 29 -27.45 35.78 47.86
C ILE A 29 -28.92 35.85 48.29
N ASP A 30 -29.67 34.82 47.89
CA ASP A 30 -30.98 34.50 48.45
C ASP A 30 -30.84 34.07 49.92
N ARG A 31 -31.88 34.31 50.73
CA ARG A 31 -31.98 34.09 52.20
C ARG A 31 -31.89 32.62 52.63
N SER A 32 -31.38 31.71 51.80
CA SER A 32 -31.29 30.27 52.05
C SER A 32 -29.86 29.71 52.10
N GLY A 33 -28.82 30.54 51.89
CA GLY A 33 -27.42 30.13 52.10
C GLY A 33 -26.88 29.06 51.13
N ARG A 34 -27.49 28.90 49.94
CA ARG A 34 -26.96 28.02 48.89
C ARG A 34 -26.34 28.84 47.76
N ILE A 35 -25.09 28.50 47.42
CA ILE A 35 -24.40 29.02 46.23
C ILE A 35 -25.20 28.52 45.01
N ALA A 36 -25.73 29.43 44.19
CA ALA A 36 -26.39 29.07 42.95
C ALA A 36 -25.38 28.34 42.06
N ALA A 37 -25.69 27.10 41.68
CA ALA A 37 -24.88 26.35 40.73
C ALA A 37 -24.91 27.12 39.40
N VAL A 38 -23.76 27.65 38.99
CA VAL A 38 -23.57 28.13 37.62
C VAL A 38 -23.68 26.90 36.73
N GLU A 39 -24.82 26.74 36.06
CA GLU A 39 -24.98 25.74 35.02
C GLU A 39 -23.90 25.98 33.95
N ARG A 40 -22.93 25.05 33.88
CA ARG A 40 -21.99 25.03 32.76
C ARG A 40 -22.83 24.81 31.49
N PRO A 41 -22.70 25.66 30.45
CA PRO A 41 -23.39 25.42 29.20
C PRO A 41 -22.99 24.03 28.71
N GLN A 42 -23.97 23.14 28.55
CA GLN A 42 -23.73 21.86 27.90
C GLN A 42 -23.20 22.15 26.48
N PRO A 43 -22.17 21.43 26.01
CA PRO A 43 -21.69 21.62 24.65
C PRO A 43 -22.86 21.40 23.70
N ARG A 44 -23.25 22.46 23.00
CA ARG A 44 -24.30 22.43 21.98
C ARG A 44 -23.86 21.36 20.98
N ALA A 45 -24.62 20.27 20.86
CA ALA A 45 -24.34 19.23 19.89
C ALA A 45 -24.24 19.90 18.51
N THR A 46 -23.01 20.00 17.99
CA THR A 46 -22.76 20.56 16.67
C THR A 46 -23.39 19.62 15.67
N ILE A 47 -24.41 20.08 14.95
CA ILE A 47 -25.04 19.32 13.88
C ILE A 47 -23.96 19.07 12.83
N LYS A 48 -23.56 17.81 12.67
CA LYS A 48 -22.55 17.41 11.69
C LYS A 48 -23.15 17.55 10.28
N PRO A 49 -22.41 18.09 9.29
CA PRO A 49 -22.84 18.06 7.90
C PRO A 49 -23.01 16.62 7.41
N LYS A 50 -24.00 16.38 6.56
CA LYS A 50 -24.26 15.06 5.97
C LYS A 50 -23.25 14.77 4.86
N LEU A 51 -22.77 13.52 4.81
CA LEU A 51 -21.86 13.06 3.76
C LEU A 51 -22.27 11.65 3.31
N ARG A 52 -22.51 11.48 2.00
CA ARG A 52 -22.69 10.16 1.40
C ARG A 52 -21.33 9.51 1.20
N VAL A 53 -21.11 8.34 1.79
CA VAL A 53 -19.86 7.57 1.63
C VAL A 53 -20.15 6.33 0.79
N VAL A 54 -19.38 6.14 -0.28
CA VAL A 54 -19.53 5.01 -1.21
C VAL A 54 -18.29 4.13 -1.14
N LEU A 55 -18.43 2.94 -0.57
CA LEU A 55 -17.35 1.97 -0.44
C LEU A 55 -17.26 1.11 -1.69
N CYS A 56 -16.05 1.02 -2.26
CA CYS A 56 -15.74 0.05 -3.32
C CYS A 56 -15.76 -1.38 -2.77
N ALA A 57 -16.35 -2.31 -3.51
CA ALA A 57 -16.15 -3.74 -3.33
C ALA A 57 -15.88 -4.42 -4.69
N PRO A 58 -14.76 -5.16 -4.85
CA PRO A 58 -13.76 -5.46 -3.83
C PRO A 58 -12.81 -4.28 -3.53
N ARG A 59 -12.21 -4.31 -2.34
CA ARG A 59 -11.17 -3.39 -1.85
C ARG A 59 -10.24 -4.13 -0.89
N GLY A 60 -9.09 -3.53 -0.54
CA GLY A 60 -8.21 -4.06 0.50
C GLY A 60 -7.51 -5.35 0.09
N PHE A 61 -7.19 -6.22 1.04
CA PHE A 61 -6.39 -7.43 0.83
C PHE A 61 -6.85 -8.35 -0.31
N CYS A 62 -5.88 -8.82 -1.11
CA CYS A 62 -6.09 -9.90 -2.08
C CYS A 62 -5.54 -11.24 -1.57
N ALA A 63 -5.88 -12.35 -2.23
CA ALA A 63 -5.47 -13.69 -1.80
C ALA A 63 -3.94 -13.86 -1.72
N GLY A 64 -3.18 -13.19 -2.59
CA GLY A 64 -1.71 -13.23 -2.57
C GLY A 64 -1.13 -12.52 -1.34
N VAL A 65 -1.69 -11.38 -0.97
CA VAL A 65 -1.28 -10.60 0.21
C VAL A 65 -1.63 -11.33 1.49
N VAL A 66 -2.84 -11.89 1.59
CA VAL A 66 -3.25 -12.73 2.75
C VAL A 66 -2.28 -13.90 2.91
N ARG A 67 -2.03 -14.67 1.84
CA ARG A 67 -1.06 -15.77 1.88
C ARG A 67 0.32 -15.34 2.37
N ALA A 68 0.81 -14.19 1.91
CA ALA A 68 2.14 -13.71 2.27
C ALA A 68 2.24 -13.31 3.75
N ILE A 69 1.23 -12.62 4.28
CA ILE A 69 1.15 -12.27 5.70
C ILE A 69 1.03 -13.55 6.54
N ASP A 70 0.10 -14.45 6.19
CA ASP A 70 -0.10 -15.72 6.91
C ASP A 70 1.16 -16.59 6.91
N THR A 71 1.97 -16.53 5.84
CA THR A 71 3.28 -17.21 5.77
C THR A 71 4.23 -16.71 6.84
N VAL A 72 4.31 -15.39 7.02
CA VAL A 72 5.17 -14.79 8.06
C VAL A 72 4.65 -15.10 9.45
N GLU A 73 3.34 -14.97 9.67
CA GLU A 73 2.74 -15.25 10.98
C GLU A 73 2.86 -16.73 11.38
N GLU A 74 2.66 -17.65 10.44
CA GLU A 74 2.83 -19.09 10.69
C GLU A 74 4.31 -19.45 10.93
N ALA A 75 5.24 -18.81 10.21
CA ALA A 75 6.67 -19.00 10.47
C ALA A 75 7.06 -18.51 11.87
N LEU A 76 6.58 -17.34 12.29
CA LEU A 76 6.75 -16.84 13.66
C LEU A 76 6.17 -17.82 14.69
N ARG A 77 4.97 -18.35 14.44
CA ARG A 77 4.33 -19.31 15.33
C ARG A 77 5.12 -20.60 15.49
N ARG A 78 5.74 -21.10 14.41
CA ARG A 78 6.50 -22.37 14.42
C ARG A 78 7.92 -22.22 14.94
N HIS A 79 8.60 -21.14 14.56
CA HIS A 79 10.04 -21.00 14.78
C HIS A 79 10.38 -19.94 15.84
N GLY A 80 9.43 -19.11 16.28
CA GLY A 80 9.66 -17.96 17.15
C GLY A 80 10.29 -16.78 16.42
N ALA A 81 10.67 -15.74 17.16
CA ALA A 81 11.44 -14.60 16.63
C ALA A 81 12.97 -14.84 16.79
N PRO A 82 13.82 -14.27 15.92
CA PRO A 82 13.44 -13.48 14.76
C PRO A 82 13.07 -14.35 13.55
N ILE A 83 12.28 -13.79 12.63
CA ILE A 83 12.10 -14.29 11.26
C ILE A 83 12.64 -13.22 10.32
N TYR A 84 13.46 -13.60 9.35
CA TYR A 84 13.95 -12.68 8.34
C TYR A 84 13.00 -12.64 7.15
N VAL A 85 12.77 -11.46 6.58
CA VAL A 85 12.02 -11.31 5.32
C VAL A 85 12.85 -10.45 4.38
N ARG A 86 13.09 -10.96 3.16
CA ARG A 86 13.82 -10.20 2.14
C ARG A 86 12.87 -9.23 1.43
N HIS A 87 13.14 -7.93 1.57
CA HIS A 87 12.25 -6.80 1.25
C HIS A 87 10.96 -6.80 2.08
N GLU A 88 10.19 -5.71 2.01
CA GLU A 88 8.84 -5.67 2.61
C GLU A 88 7.99 -6.85 2.08
N ILE A 89 7.33 -7.59 2.99
CA ILE A 89 6.50 -8.76 2.62
C ILE A 89 5.40 -8.37 1.61
N VAL A 90 4.85 -7.16 1.80
CA VAL A 90 3.92 -6.44 0.94
C VAL A 90 4.19 -4.94 1.08
N HIS A 91 3.94 -4.15 0.04
CA HIS A 91 4.11 -2.69 0.10
C HIS A 91 3.00 -2.00 0.92
N ASN A 92 3.10 -2.11 2.25
CA ASN A 92 2.26 -1.40 3.22
C ASN A 92 2.98 -1.21 4.55
N LYS A 93 3.26 0.05 4.92
CA LYS A 93 4.02 0.38 6.13
C LYS A 93 3.35 -0.07 7.43
N TYR A 94 2.02 -0.04 7.51
CA TYR A 94 1.30 -0.52 8.68
C TYR A 94 1.51 -2.02 8.88
N VAL A 95 1.43 -2.80 7.80
CA VAL A 95 1.68 -4.26 7.84
C VAL A 95 3.13 -4.55 8.23
N VAL A 96 4.09 -3.84 7.62
CA VAL A 96 5.53 -3.96 7.95
C VAL A 96 5.77 -3.69 9.43
N ALA A 97 5.34 -2.52 9.95
CA ALA A 97 5.52 -2.17 11.35
C ALA A 97 4.85 -3.15 12.32
N THR A 98 3.66 -3.67 11.95
CA THR A 98 2.95 -4.69 12.74
C THR A 98 3.75 -5.98 12.84
N LEU A 99 4.40 -6.41 11.75
CA LEU A 99 5.22 -7.61 11.72
C LEU A 99 6.57 -7.41 12.45
N GLU A 100 7.19 -6.24 12.31
CA GLU A 100 8.40 -5.88 13.07
C GLU A 100 8.15 -5.94 14.58
N ALA A 101 7.02 -5.41 15.03
CA ALA A 101 6.60 -5.49 16.44
C ALA A 101 6.39 -6.93 16.94
N LYS A 102 6.14 -7.90 16.04
CA LYS A 102 6.05 -9.33 16.34
C LYS A 102 7.40 -10.06 16.28
N GLY A 103 8.48 -9.38 15.93
CA GLY A 103 9.83 -9.95 15.85
C GLY A 103 10.29 -10.34 14.44
N VAL A 104 9.69 -9.76 13.40
CA VAL A 104 10.20 -9.88 12.03
C VAL A 104 11.33 -8.87 11.79
N VAL A 105 12.35 -9.28 11.06
CA VAL A 105 13.46 -8.41 10.62
C VAL A 105 13.44 -8.36 9.10
N PHE A 106 13.16 -7.19 8.54
CA PHE A 106 13.24 -6.95 7.10
C PHE A 106 14.68 -6.66 6.70
N VAL A 107 15.16 -7.32 5.65
CA VAL A 107 16.51 -7.15 5.09
C VAL A 107 16.42 -6.87 3.60
N GLU A 108 17.33 -6.08 3.06
CA GLU A 108 17.39 -5.83 1.61
C GLU A 108 18.10 -7.00 0.90
N GLU A 109 19.18 -7.49 1.51
CA GLU A 109 20.03 -8.57 0.97
C GLU A 109 20.27 -9.69 1.99
N LEU A 110 20.64 -10.88 1.50
CA LEU A 110 20.76 -12.08 2.34
C LEU A 110 22.01 -12.10 3.23
N ASP A 111 23.01 -11.25 2.98
CA ASP A 111 24.17 -11.07 3.86
C ASP A 111 23.89 -10.22 5.10
N GLU A 112 22.77 -9.51 5.15
CA GLU A 112 22.32 -8.76 6.31
C GLU A 112 21.70 -9.67 7.40
N ILE A 113 21.48 -10.95 7.10
CA ILE A 113 20.94 -11.94 8.03
C ILE A 113 21.97 -12.26 9.11
N ALA A 114 21.73 -11.75 10.31
CA ALA A 114 22.63 -11.91 11.45
C ALA A 114 22.66 -13.35 12.02
N ASP A 115 21.53 -14.07 11.99
CA ASP A 115 21.43 -15.46 12.45
C ASP A 115 20.94 -16.37 11.31
N PRO A 116 21.85 -17.04 10.58
CA PRO A 116 21.51 -17.89 9.44
C PRO A 116 20.79 -19.20 9.85
N SER A 117 20.70 -19.51 11.14
CA SER A 117 19.90 -20.65 11.62
C SER A 117 18.38 -20.37 11.60
N ARG A 118 18.00 -19.11 11.40
CA ARG A 118 16.61 -18.65 11.39
C ARG A 118 16.04 -18.68 9.97
N PRO A 119 14.71 -18.89 9.82
CA PRO A 119 14.07 -18.84 8.52
C PRO A 119 14.20 -17.47 7.84
N VAL A 120 14.34 -17.49 6.51
CA VAL A 120 14.19 -16.31 5.64
C VAL A 120 12.99 -16.49 4.72
N ILE A 121 12.17 -15.45 4.58
CA ILE A 121 10.97 -15.47 3.73
C ILE A 121 11.19 -14.53 2.55
N PHE A 122 10.91 -15.01 1.33
CA PHE A 122 10.88 -14.18 0.14
C PHE A 122 9.51 -13.51 -0.03
N SER A 123 9.48 -12.22 -0.36
CA SER A 123 8.24 -11.43 -0.39
C SER A 123 7.22 -11.89 -1.44
N ALA A 124 5.99 -11.38 -1.34
CA ALA A 124 4.90 -11.69 -2.27
C ALA A 124 5.20 -11.35 -3.74
N HIS A 125 6.15 -10.44 -3.97
CA HIS A 125 6.55 -9.92 -5.28
C HIS A 125 7.46 -10.88 -6.06
N GLY A 126 7.92 -11.97 -5.44
CA GLY A 126 8.89 -12.90 -6.04
C GLY A 126 10.31 -12.36 -6.04
N VAL A 127 11.28 -13.25 -6.31
CA VAL A 127 12.72 -12.93 -6.31
C VAL A 127 13.42 -13.50 -7.55
N PRO A 128 14.54 -12.88 -7.98
CA PRO A 128 15.44 -13.45 -8.99
C PRO A 128 15.95 -14.86 -8.62
N LYS A 129 16.35 -15.66 -9.62
CA LYS A 129 16.99 -16.97 -9.39
C LYS A 129 18.26 -16.87 -8.56
N ALA A 130 19.06 -15.83 -8.80
CA ALA A 130 20.30 -15.59 -8.06
C ALA A 130 20.08 -15.49 -6.54
N VAL A 131 18.93 -14.96 -6.10
CA VAL A 131 18.60 -14.87 -4.66
C VAL A 131 18.27 -16.25 -4.08
N VAL A 132 17.60 -17.11 -4.85
CA VAL A 132 17.32 -18.50 -4.45
C VAL A 132 18.63 -19.29 -4.37
N GLU A 133 19.47 -19.20 -5.41
CA GLU A 133 20.79 -19.83 -5.46
C GLU A 133 21.70 -19.36 -4.32
N GLU A 134 21.65 -18.07 -3.99
CA GLU A 134 22.39 -17.51 -2.85
C GLU A 134 21.90 -18.10 -1.53
N ALA A 135 20.59 -18.16 -1.29
CA ALA A 135 20.03 -18.74 -0.07
C ALA A 135 20.42 -20.22 0.08
N GLU A 136 20.39 -20.99 -1.01
CA GLU A 136 20.86 -22.39 -1.04
C GLU A 136 22.36 -22.49 -0.74
N SER A 137 23.19 -21.64 -1.36
CA SER A 137 24.65 -21.63 -1.15
C SER A 137 25.04 -21.29 0.29
N ARG A 138 24.23 -20.45 0.96
CA ARG A 138 24.36 -20.07 2.37
C ARG A 138 23.68 -21.05 3.33
N GLN A 139 23.04 -22.10 2.81
CA GLN A 139 22.29 -23.10 3.58
C GLN A 139 21.17 -22.48 4.44
N LEU A 140 20.56 -21.40 3.97
CA LEU A 140 19.44 -20.74 4.66
C LEU A 140 18.16 -21.57 4.49
N PHE A 141 17.36 -21.64 5.55
CA PHE A 141 16.01 -22.18 5.44
C PHE A 141 15.07 -21.13 4.84
N ALA A 142 14.97 -21.13 3.51
CA ALA A 142 14.16 -20.20 2.75
C ALA A 142 12.70 -20.68 2.57
N ILE A 143 11.74 -19.77 2.75
CA ILE A 143 10.31 -20.01 2.55
C ILE A 143 9.80 -19.01 1.48
N ASP A 144 9.21 -19.53 0.41
CA ASP A 144 8.75 -18.69 -0.71
C ASP A 144 7.29 -18.22 -0.53
N ALA A 145 7.12 -16.95 -0.14
CA ALA A 145 5.82 -16.32 -0.02
C ALA A 145 5.35 -15.63 -1.32
N ALA A 146 6.04 -15.81 -2.45
CA ALA A 146 5.64 -15.24 -3.74
C ALA A 146 4.20 -15.58 -4.09
N CYS A 147 3.46 -14.58 -4.58
CA CYS A 147 2.09 -14.78 -5.03
C CYS A 147 2.05 -15.80 -6.18
N PRO A 148 1.18 -16.83 -6.15
CA PRO A 148 1.09 -17.80 -7.24
C PRO A 148 0.83 -17.19 -8.63
N LEU A 149 0.20 -16.02 -8.69
CA LEU A 149 -0.02 -15.28 -9.94
C LEU A 149 1.25 -14.58 -10.46
N VAL A 150 2.18 -14.22 -9.56
CA VAL A 150 3.52 -13.76 -9.95
C VAL A 150 4.38 -14.94 -10.41
N THR A 151 4.35 -16.06 -9.68
CA THR A 151 5.05 -17.29 -10.09
C THR A 151 4.56 -17.82 -11.44
N LYS A 152 3.29 -17.60 -11.80
CA LYS A 152 2.76 -17.87 -13.15
C LYS A 152 3.56 -17.11 -14.21
N VAL A 153 3.73 -15.79 -14.03
CA VAL A 153 4.50 -14.93 -14.95
C VAL A 153 5.95 -15.40 -15.08
N HIS A 154 6.59 -15.77 -13.96
CA HIS A 154 7.95 -16.33 -13.96
C HIS A 154 8.05 -17.57 -14.86
N ARG A 155 7.15 -18.54 -14.64
CA ARG A 155 7.12 -19.81 -15.40
C ARG A 155 6.78 -19.61 -16.87
N GLU A 156 5.93 -18.64 -17.18
CA GLU A 156 5.58 -18.31 -18.57
C GLU A 156 6.77 -17.68 -19.31
N ALA A 157 7.49 -16.76 -18.67
CA ALA A 157 8.72 -16.20 -19.22
C ALA A 157 9.76 -17.29 -19.52
N GLU A 158 10.01 -18.20 -18.57
CA GLU A 158 10.90 -19.35 -18.74
C GLU A 158 10.48 -20.25 -19.90
N ARG A 159 9.20 -20.59 -19.98
CA ARG A 159 8.65 -21.43 -21.04
C ARG A 159 8.81 -20.78 -22.41
N HIS A 160 8.51 -19.48 -22.54
CA HIS A 160 8.68 -18.77 -23.81
C HIS A 160 10.15 -18.67 -24.22
N TYR A 161 11.05 -18.42 -23.25
CA TYR A 161 12.49 -18.40 -23.50
C TYR A 161 13.02 -19.76 -23.97
N ALA A 162 12.63 -20.85 -23.31
CA ALA A 162 12.99 -22.21 -23.71
C ALA A 162 12.48 -22.57 -25.12
N GLN A 163 11.41 -21.95 -25.57
CA GLN A 163 10.88 -22.07 -26.94
C GLN A 163 11.59 -21.15 -27.96
N GLY A 164 12.67 -20.49 -27.54
CA GLY A 164 13.50 -19.63 -28.38
C GLY A 164 12.89 -18.27 -28.65
N ARG A 165 12.01 -17.76 -27.77
CA ARG A 165 11.45 -16.41 -27.88
C ARG A 165 12.17 -15.44 -26.96
N GLN A 166 12.29 -14.19 -27.38
CA GLN A 166 12.61 -13.07 -26.50
C GLN A 166 11.31 -12.53 -25.90
N ILE A 167 11.34 -12.12 -24.63
CA ILE A 167 10.14 -11.66 -23.92
C ILE A 167 10.14 -10.13 -23.90
N VAL A 168 8.98 -9.53 -24.17
CA VAL A 168 8.70 -8.12 -23.92
C VAL A 168 7.89 -8.04 -22.63
N LEU A 169 8.52 -7.61 -21.54
CA LEU A 169 7.85 -7.41 -20.26
C LEU A 169 7.27 -6.00 -20.21
N ILE A 170 5.95 -5.90 -20.06
CA ILE A 170 5.27 -4.64 -19.77
C ILE A 170 5.29 -4.44 -18.25
N GLY A 171 5.92 -3.37 -17.77
CA GLY A 171 6.12 -3.14 -16.35
C GLY A 171 6.60 -1.72 -16.05
N ASN A 172 6.62 -1.32 -14.78
CA ASN A 172 7.14 0.00 -14.43
C ASN A 172 8.67 0.02 -14.60
N VAL A 173 9.19 1.02 -15.31
CA VAL A 173 10.64 1.27 -15.45
C VAL A 173 11.08 2.13 -14.26
N GLY A 174 11.86 1.56 -13.36
CA GLY A 174 12.44 2.28 -12.21
C GLY A 174 12.55 1.43 -10.95
N LYS A 175 13.36 1.90 -9.99
CA LYS A 175 13.49 1.25 -8.67
C LYS A 175 12.46 1.78 -7.67
N PRO A 176 11.88 0.93 -6.80
CA PRO A 176 11.85 -0.54 -6.85
C PRO A 176 10.44 -1.06 -7.18
N ASP A 177 10.23 -1.52 -8.42
CA ASP A 177 9.15 -2.48 -8.71
C ASP A 177 9.72 -3.91 -8.54
N GLN A 178 9.62 -4.44 -7.32
CA GLN A 178 10.23 -5.72 -6.95
C GLN A 178 9.73 -6.90 -7.81
N GLU A 179 8.49 -6.82 -8.28
CA GLU A 179 7.94 -7.84 -9.17
C GLU A 179 8.67 -7.85 -10.51
N VAL A 180 8.89 -6.68 -11.12
CA VAL A 180 9.65 -6.55 -12.37
C VAL A 180 11.08 -7.09 -12.20
N VAL A 181 11.74 -6.76 -11.09
CA VAL A 181 13.09 -7.30 -10.77
C VAL A 181 13.05 -8.82 -10.67
N GLY A 182 12.04 -9.38 -10.01
CA GLY A 182 11.79 -10.81 -9.90
C GLY A 182 11.67 -11.48 -11.28
N VAL A 183 10.82 -10.96 -12.17
CA VAL A 183 10.63 -11.51 -13.53
C VAL A 183 11.91 -11.41 -14.36
N LEU A 184 12.57 -10.24 -14.36
CA LEU A 184 13.83 -10.03 -15.09
C LEU A 184 14.91 -11.03 -14.65
N GLY A 185 14.97 -11.31 -13.35
CA GLY A 185 15.92 -12.23 -12.74
C GLY A 185 15.64 -13.72 -12.96
N GLN A 186 14.59 -14.09 -13.71
CA GLN A 186 14.33 -15.50 -14.06
C GLN A 186 15.14 -15.98 -15.27
N LEU A 187 15.63 -15.05 -16.10
CA LEU A 187 16.25 -15.34 -17.39
C LEU A 187 17.61 -14.65 -17.54
N PRO A 188 18.48 -15.14 -18.45
CA PRO A 188 19.74 -14.47 -18.74
C PRO A 188 19.56 -13.04 -19.25
N SER A 189 20.59 -12.20 -19.05
CA SER A 189 20.59 -10.82 -19.55
C SER A 189 20.27 -10.75 -21.05
N GLY A 190 19.42 -9.80 -21.43
CA GLY A 190 18.93 -9.62 -22.81
C GLY A 190 17.82 -10.58 -23.24
N ALA A 191 17.42 -11.55 -22.40
CA ALA A 191 16.27 -12.42 -22.68
C ALA A 191 14.93 -11.68 -22.59
N ILE A 192 14.85 -10.66 -21.74
CA ILE A 192 13.66 -9.84 -21.51
C ILE A 192 13.98 -8.39 -21.88
N LEU A 193 13.06 -7.74 -22.59
CA LEU A 193 13.05 -6.31 -22.87
C LEU A 193 11.93 -5.67 -22.07
N LEU A 194 12.23 -4.64 -21.28
CA LEU A 194 11.25 -3.93 -20.46
C LEU A 194 10.66 -2.76 -21.24
N VAL A 195 9.33 -2.62 -21.20
CA VAL A 195 8.60 -1.46 -21.74
C VAL A 195 7.57 -0.96 -20.73
N GLN A 196 7.35 0.34 -20.65
CA GLN A 196 6.32 0.96 -19.81
C GLN A 196 5.35 1.83 -20.60
N THR A 197 5.77 2.34 -21.75
CA THR A 197 5.04 3.34 -22.53
C THR A 197 4.91 2.97 -24.00
N LEU A 198 3.99 3.63 -24.71
CA LEU A 198 3.88 3.49 -26.16
C LEU A 198 5.17 3.91 -26.88
N ALA A 199 5.88 4.92 -26.37
CA ALA A 199 7.16 5.34 -26.92
C ALA A 199 8.24 4.25 -26.76
N ASP A 200 8.23 3.47 -25.67
CA ASP A 200 9.12 2.33 -25.52
C ASP A 200 8.81 1.24 -26.56
N VAL A 201 7.52 1.02 -26.84
CA VAL A 201 7.09 0.09 -27.89
C VAL A 201 7.55 0.54 -29.26
N GLU A 202 7.62 1.84 -29.58
CA GLU A 202 8.15 2.37 -30.85
C GLU A 202 9.68 2.24 -30.93
N ASN A 203 10.37 2.39 -29.79
CA ASN A 203 11.82 2.33 -29.72
C ASN A 203 12.36 0.90 -29.50
N LEU A 204 11.49 -0.09 -29.30
CA LEU A 204 11.89 -1.48 -29.07
C LEU A 204 12.75 -2.02 -30.22
N ARG A 205 13.83 -2.74 -29.88
CA ARG A 205 14.75 -3.40 -30.82
C ARG A 205 14.96 -4.86 -30.40
N PRO A 206 14.03 -5.76 -30.74
CA PRO A 206 14.18 -7.18 -30.45
C PRO A 206 15.25 -7.85 -31.31
N ARG A 207 15.77 -8.99 -30.84
CA ARG A 207 16.74 -9.80 -31.59
C ARG A 207 16.13 -10.43 -32.84
N ASP A 208 14.86 -10.84 -32.74
CA ASP A 208 14.07 -11.41 -33.83
C ASP A 208 12.59 -11.06 -33.61
N GLU A 209 12.03 -10.24 -34.49
CA GLU A 209 10.64 -9.77 -34.44
C GLU A 209 9.61 -10.91 -34.61
N ALA A 210 9.99 -12.02 -35.25
CA ALA A 210 9.13 -13.19 -35.44
C ALA A 210 9.13 -14.15 -34.25
N ARG A 211 10.01 -13.93 -33.27
CA ARG A 211 10.23 -14.82 -32.12
C ARG A 211 10.05 -14.05 -30.81
N LEU A 212 8.90 -13.41 -30.66
CA LEU A 212 8.54 -12.65 -29.47
C LEU A 212 7.40 -13.28 -28.67
N ALA A 213 7.47 -13.11 -27.36
CA ALA A 213 6.32 -13.22 -26.47
C ALA A 213 6.23 -11.94 -25.63
N TYR A 214 5.04 -11.61 -25.11
CA TYR A 214 4.92 -10.58 -24.08
C TYR A 214 4.38 -11.15 -22.78
N ALA A 215 4.72 -10.48 -21.68
CA ALA A 215 4.17 -10.71 -20.35
C ALA A 215 3.93 -9.35 -19.68
N THR A 216 3.09 -9.30 -18.66
CA THR A 216 2.83 -8.04 -17.93
C THR A 216 3.07 -8.19 -16.44
N SER A 217 3.43 -7.10 -15.77
CA SER A 217 3.31 -7.05 -14.32
C SER A 217 1.85 -7.16 -13.89
N THR A 218 1.61 -7.78 -12.74
CA THR A 218 0.29 -8.14 -12.22
C THR A 218 -0.51 -6.93 -11.70
N THR A 219 0.15 -5.79 -11.46
CA THR A 219 -0.42 -4.62 -10.76
C THR A 219 -0.63 -3.39 -11.65
N LEU A 220 -0.52 -3.54 -12.97
CA LEU A 220 -0.59 -2.41 -13.92
C LEU A 220 -2.00 -1.86 -14.11
N SER A 221 -2.08 -0.67 -14.69
CA SER A 221 -3.32 -0.11 -15.23
C SER A 221 -3.82 -1.00 -16.37
N VAL A 222 -5.06 -1.49 -16.27
CA VAL A 222 -5.66 -2.37 -17.28
C VAL A 222 -5.75 -1.67 -18.63
N ASP A 223 -6.13 -0.40 -18.64
CA ASP A 223 -6.35 0.35 -19.87
C ASP A 223 -5.04 0.77 -20.55
N ASP A 224 -4.05 1.22 -19.78
CA ASP A 224 -2.74 1.58 -20.34
C ASP A 224 -2.05 0.33 -20.92
N THR A 225 -2.13 -0.79 -20.20
CA THR A 225 -1.56 -2.06 -20.65
C THR A 225 -2.24 -2.55 -21.92
N ARG A 226 -3.57 -2.42 -22.03
CA ARG A 226 -4.31 -2.75 -23.27
C ARG A 226 -3.77 -1.95 -24.45
N ALA A 227 -3.57 -0.64 -24.31
CA ALA A 227 -3.02 0.20 -25.37
C ALA A 227 -1.59 -0.23 -25.77
N ILE A 228 -0.75 -0.59 -24.80
CA ILE A 228 0.61 -1.09 -25.06
C ILE A 228 0.58 -2.44 -25.78
N VAL A 229 -0.29 -3.36 -25.37
CA VAL A 229 -0.45 -4.68 -26.02
C VAL A 229 -0.96 -4.52 -27.45
N GLU A 230 -1.91 -3.61 -27.70
CA GLU A 230 -2.39 -3.29 -29.04
C GLU A 230 -1.27 -2.74 -29.94
N ALA A 231 -0.43 -1.84 -29.40
CA ALA A 231 0.72 -1.30 -30.11
C ALA A 231 1.77 -2.38 -30.42
N LEU A 232 2.06 -3.25 -29.44
CA LEU A 232 2.97 -4.40 -29.62
C LEU A 232 2.45 -5.37 -30.68
N THR A 233 1.17 -5.72 -30.63
CA THR A 233 0.54 -6.66 -31.58
C THR A 233 0.52 -6.08 -32.98
N ARG A 234 0.27 -4.77 -33.12
CA ARG A 234 0.31 -4.08 -34.42
C ARG A 234 1.72 -4.04 -34.99
N ARG A 235 2.73 -3.76 -34.16
CA ARG A 235 4.12 -3.65 -34.58
C ARG A 235 4.76 -5.02 -34.85
N PHE A 236 4.43 -6.02 -34.03
CA PHE A 236 4.97 -7.38 -34.10
C PHE A 236 3.82 -8.40 -34.21
N PRO A 237 3.23 -8.61 -35.41
CA PRO A 237 2.05 -9.46 -35.57
C PRO A 237 2.22 -10.92 -35.14
N ALA A 238 3.46 -11.41 -35.05
CA ALA A 238 3.80 -12.76 -34.60
C ALA A 238 4.01 -12.88 -33.07
N ILE A 239 3.90 -11.78 -32.30
CA ILE A 239 4.11 -11.79 -30.86
C ILE A 239 3.08 -12.67 -30.17
N VAL A 240 3.55 -13.52 -29.26
CA VAL A 240 2.69 -14.44 -28.50
C VAL A 240 2.35 -13.84 -27.14
N GLY A 241 1.07 -13.66 -26.86
CA GLY A 241 0.59 -13.27 -25.54
C GLY A 241 0.44 -14.46 -24.58
N PRO A 242 0.23 -14.18 -23.28
CA PRO A 242 -0.02 -15.21 -22.30
C PRO A 242 -1.38 -15.89 -22.57
N PRO A 243 -1.57 -17.17 -22.19
CA PRO A 243 -2.82 -17.89 -22.42
C PRO A 243 -4.01 -17.31 -21.63
N ARG A 244 -3.72 -16.57 -20.56
CA ARG A 244 -4.65 -15.77 -19.77
C ARG A 244 -3.92 -14.49 -19.37
N GLU A 245 -4.65 -13.40 -19.16
CA GLU A 245 -4.07 -12.13 -18.70
C GLU A 245 -3.16 -12.31 -17.48
N ASP A 246 -2.09 -11.50 -17.42
CA ASP A 246 -1.13 -11.48 -16.31
C ASP A 246 -1.47 -10.44 -15.25
N ILE A 247 -2.16 -9.35 -15.63
CA ILE A 247 -2.81 -8.46 -14.66
C ILE A 247 -3.77 -9.32 -13.83
N CYS A 248 -3.57 -9.32 -12.52
CA CYS A 248 -4.29 -10.24 -11.66
C CYS A 248 -5.74 -9.81 -11.45
N TYR A 249 -6.59 -10.78 -11.11
CA TYR A 249 -8.01 -10.55 -10.82
C TYR A 249 -8.21 -9.41 -9.81
N ALA A 250 -7.38 -9.36 -8.77
CA ALA A 250 -7.50 -8.39 -7.70
C ALA A 250 -7.29 -6.94 -8.18
N THR A 251 -6.33 -6.74 -9.08
CA THR A 251 -6.04 -5.44 -9.70
C THR A 251 -7.16 -5.04 -10.64
N THR A 252 -7.59 -5.95 -11.52
CA THR A 252 -8.70 -5.71 -12.46
C THR A 252 -9.98 -5.35 -11.70
N ASN A 253 -10.40 -6.17 -10.75
CA ASN A 253 -11.66 -5.96 -10.03
C ASN A 253 -11.67 -4.66 -9.22
N ARG A 254 -10.56 -4.31 -8.55
CA ARG A 254 -10.45 -3.04 -7.81
C ARG A 254 -10.49 -1.83 -8.74
N GLN A 255 -9.84 -1.90 -9.91
CA GLN A 255 -9.93 -0.83 -10.91
C GLN A 255 -11.35 -0.68 -11.45
N GLU A 256 -12.05 -1.79 -11.73
CA GLU A 256 -13.46 -1.73 -12.17
C GLU A 256 -14.40 -1.19 -11.09
N ALA A 257 -14.18 -1.55 -9.80
CA ALA A 257 -14.92 -0.94 -8.68
C ALA A 257 -14.72 0.58 -8.64
N VAL A 258 -13.47 1.04 -8.78
CA VAL A 258 -13.13 2.47 -8.85
C VAL A 258 -13.79 3.14 -10.05
N LYS A 259 -13.69 2.57 -11.26
CA LYS A 259 -14.29 3.13 -12.49
C LYS A 259 -15.80 3.30 -12.37
N ARG A 260 -16.49 2.39 -11.68
CA ARG A 260 -17.93 2.48 -11.46
C ARG A 260 -18.31 3.60 -10.51
N ILE A 261 -17.54 3.83 -9.45
CA ILE A 261 -17.89 4.78 -8.38
C ILE A 261 -17.36 6.18 -8.66
N ALA A 262 -16.15 6.31 -9.19
CA ALA A 262 -15.44 7.57 -9.42
C ALA A 262 -16.29 8.67 -10.10
N PRO A 263 -17.12 8.40 -11.13
CA PRO A 263 -17.96 9.42 -11.75
C PRO A 263 -19.13 9.91 -10.88
N THR A 264 -19.45 9.20 -9.80
CA THR A 264 -20.66 9.39 -8.96
C THR A 264 -20.37 10.04 -7.61
N VAL A 265 -19.10 10.39 -7.36
CA VAL A 265 -18.60 10.97 -6.12
C VAL A 265 -17.80 12.24 -6.39
N ASP A 266 -17.86 13.20 -5.47
CA ASP A 266 -17.15 14.47 -5.61
C ASP A 266 -15.65 14.32 -5.34
N ALA A 267 -15.29 13.42 -4.42
CA ALA A 267 -13.93 13.05 -4.10
C ALA A 267 -13.79 11.55 -3.86
N MET A 268 -12.57 11.03 -4.00
CA MET A 268 -12.23 9.64 -3.71
C MET A 268 -10.94 9.54 -2.90
N LEU A 269 -11.00 8.78 -1.80
CA LEU A 269 -9.82 8.37 -1.03
C LEU A 269 -9.44 6.94 -1.40
N VAL A 270 -8.17 6.76 -1.76
CA VAL A 270 -7.55 5.46 -1.98
C VAL A 270 -6.64 5.19 -0.80
N ILE A 271 -6.98 4.20 0.02
CA ILE A 271 -6.14 3.78 1.14
C ILE A 271 -4.99 2.92 0.63
N GLY A 272 -3.75 3.35 0.86
CA GLY A 272 -2.57 2.59 0.50
C GLY A 272 -1.27 3.37 0.60
N SER A 273 -0.15 2.65 0.53
CA SER A 273 1.19 3.26 0.57
C SER A 273 1.63 3.81 -0.78
N SER A 274 2.44 4.87 -0.78
CA SER A 274 2.98 5.50 -2.00
C SER A 274 3.89 4.58 -2.81
N ASN A 275 4.58 3.63 -2.17
CA ASN A 275 5.37 2.59 -2.83
C ASN A 275 4.50 1.45 -3.44
N SER A 276 3.19 1.39 -3.16
CA SER A 276 2.29 0.38 -3.73
C SER A 276 1.85 0.73 -5.15
N SER A 277 2.34 0.00 -6.15
CA SER A 277 1.95 0.16 -7.57
C SER A 277 0.43 0.10 -7.75
N ASN A 278 -0.21 -0.94 -7.22
CA ASN A 278 -1.67 -1.10 -7.30
C ASN A 278 -2.42 0.09 -6.69
N SER A 279 -2.01 0.58 -5.52
CA SER A 279 -2.68 1.72 -4.87
C SER A 279 -2.56 3.01 -5.68
N ARG A 280 -1.37 3.26 -6.26
CA ARG A 280 -1.16 4.39 -7.19
C ARG A 280 -2.04 4.27 -8.44
N ARG A 281 -2.12 3.07 -9.02
CA ARG A 281 -2.99 2.82 -10.19
C ARG A 281 -4.46 3.10 -9.86
N LEU A 282 -4.97 2.70 -8.69
CA LEU A 282 -6.36 3.00 -8.31
C LEU A 282 -6.65 4.51 -8.25
N ARG A 283 -5.72 5.31 -7.69
CA ARG A 283 -5.84 6.77 -7.67
C ARG A 283 -5.88 7.35 -9.08
N GLU A 284 -4.96 6.91 -9.94
CA GLU A 284 -4.91 7.33 -11.36
C GLU A 284 -6.16 6.89 -12.14
N THR A 285 -6.68 5.69 -11.86
CA THR A 285 -7.94 5.18 -12.43
C THR A 285 -9.11 6.06 -12.01
N ALA A 286 -9.19 6.48 -10.75
CA ALA A 286 -10.25 7.37 -10.28
C ALA A 286 -10.24 8.73 -11.01
N GLU A 287 -9.06 9.33 -11.16
CA GLU A 287 -8.89 10.60 -11.89
C GLU A 287 -9.35 10.46 -13.35
N ARG A 288 -8.90 9.41 -14.04
CA ARG A 288 -9.24 9.16 -15.45
C ARG A 288 -10.71 8.79 -15.66
N ALA A 289 -11.33 8.12 -14.69
CA ALA A 289 -12.75 7.79 -14.71
C ALA A 289 -13.65 9.01 -14.44
N GLY A 290 -13.09 10.18 -14.12
CA GLY A 290 -13.84 11.43 -13.98
C GLY A 290 -14.09 11.87 -12.53
N CYS A 291 -13.44 11.25 -11.53
CA CYS A 291 -13.46 11.80 -10.18
C CYS A 291 -12.68 13.11 -10.17
N LYS A 292 -13.32 14.20 -9.72
CA LYS A 292 -12.72 15.54 -9.68
C LYS A 292 -11.52 15.61 -8.74
N LEU A 293 -11.53 14.81 -7.68
CA LEU A 293 -10.53 14.86 -6.63
C LEU A 293 -10.24 13.45 -6.10
N ALA A 294 -9.13 12.85 -6.52
CA ALA A 294 -8.64 11.60 -5.97
C ALA A 294 -7.37 11.83 -5.13
N ARG A 295 -7.29 11.19 -3.96
CA ARG A 295 -6.10 11.22 -3.09
C ARG A 295 -5.71 9.82 -2.65
N LEU A 296 -4.40 9.59 -2.61
CA LEU A 296 -3.80 8.43 -1.97
C LEU A 296 -3.47 8.82 -0.54
N VAL A 297 -4.01 8.10 0.44
CA VAL A 297 -3.82 8.34 1.87
C VAL A 297 -3.49 7.02 2.56
N MET A 298 -2.70 7.04 3.63
CA MET A 298 -2.41 5.83 4.41
C MET A 298 -3.18 5.81 5.72
N HIS A 299 -3.23 6.97 6.39
CA HIS A 299 -3.85 7.15 7.69
C HIS A 299 -4.84 8.32 7.67
N ALA A 300 -5.70 8.38 8.69
CA ALA A 300 -6.62 9.50 8.88
C ALA A 300 -5.91 10.86 8.94
N ASP A 301 -4.68 10.90 9.48
CA ASP A 301 -3.86 12.12 9.57
C ASP A 301 -3.37 12.63 8.19
N ASP A 302 -3.34 11.76 7.18
CA ASP A 302 -2.99 12.15 5.80
C ASP A 302 -4.17 12.83 5.08
N VAL A 303 -5.37 12.81 5.66
CA VAL A 303 -6.57 13.36 5.04
C VAL A 303 -6.56 14.88 5.12
N GLU A 304 -6.50 15.53 3.96
CA GLU A 304 -6.65 16.99 3.83
C GLU A 304 -8.11 17.40 4.12
N TRP A 305 -8.50 17.54 5.39
CA TRP A 305 -9.90 17.77 5.80
C TRP A 305 -10.60 18.95 5.11
N GLY A 306 -9.85 20.01 4.77
CA GLY A 306 -10.40 21.14 4.01
C GLY A 306 -11.00 20.72 2.67
N MET A 307 -10.46 19.69 2.04
CA MET A 307 -10.94 19.14 0.77
C MET A 307 -12.32 18.47 0.88
N LEU A 308 -12.68 17.98 2.07
CA LEU A 308 -13.95 17.30 2.33
C LEU A 308 -15.06 18.25 2.80
N SER A 309 -14.72 19.50 3.14
CA SER A 309 -15.68 20.46 3.71
C SER A 309 -16.81 20.89 2.77
N SER A 310 -16.63 20.74 1.45
CA SER A 310 -17.56 21.21 0.43
C SER A 310 -18.14 20.10 -0.47
N ILE A 311 -17.88 18.83 -0.14
CA ILE A 311 -18.37 17.69 -0.93
C ILE A 311 -19.67 17.13 -0.36
N ALA A 312 -20.54 16.61 -1.22
CA ALA A 312 -21.73 15.88 -0.81
C ALA A 312 -21.49 14.36 -0.78
N SER A 313 -20.44 13.90 -1.46
CA SER A 313 -20.16 12.48 -1.66
C SER A 313 -18.67 12.13 -1.70
N LEU A 314 -18.32 11.05 -1.00
CA LEU A 314 -16.95 10.55 -0.86
C LEU A 314 -16.90 9.07 -1.26
N GLY A 315 -16.11 8.76 -2.29
CA GLY A 315 -15.73 7.39 -2.61
C GLY A 315 -14.57 6.93 -1.73
N ILE A 316 -14.61 5.69 -1.25
CA ILE A 316 -13.51 5.10 -0.49
C ILE A 316 -13.18 3.72 -1.08
N THR A 317 -11.89 3.49 -1.33
CA THR A 317 -11.34 2.22 -1.78
C THR A 317 -10.00 1.96 -1.13
N ALA A 318 -9.47 0.75 -1.24
CA ALA A 318 -8.20 0.38 -0.66
C ALA A 318 -7.39 -0.50 -1.62
N GLY A 319 -6.09 -0.24 -1.69
CA GLY A 319 -5.15 -1.04 -2.46
C GLY A 319 -5.04 -2.47 -1.94
N ALA A 320 -4.53 -3.37 -2.78
CA ALA A 320 -4.42 -4.80 -2.47
C ALA A 320 -3.60 -5.12 -1.20
N SER A 321 -2.72 -4.20 -0.76
CA SER A 321 -1.87 -4.34 0.43
C SER A 321 -2.39 -3.57 1.64
N ALA A 322 -3.54 -2.90 1.57
CA ALA A 322 -4.12 -2.16 2.69
C ALA A 322 -5.09 -3.05 3.50
N PRO A 323 -4.85 -3.24 4.81
CA PRO A 323 -5.79 -3.97 5.67
C PRO A 323 -7.06 -3.17 5.91
N GLU A 324 -8.17 -3.88 6.17
CA GLU A 324 -9.49 -3.25 6.38
C GLU A 324 -9.51 -2.29 7.58
N ILE A 325 -8.71 -2.55 8.62
CA ILE A 325 -8.57 -1.66 9.78
C ILE A 325 -8.23 -0.21 9.38
N LEU A 326 -7.41 -0.01 8.34
CA LEU A 326 -7.09 1.34 7.86
C LEU A 326 -8.25 2.01 7.14
N VAL A 327 -9.15 1.22 6.54
CA VAL A 327 -10.39 1.73 5.94
C VAL A 327 -11.33 2.15 7.05
N ASP A 328 -11.50 1.31 8.07
CA ASP A 328 -12.32 1.58 9.25
C ASP A 328 -11.84 2.84 9.99
N ASP A 329 -10.54 2.95 10.24
CA ASP A 329 -9.93 4.13 10.90
C ASP A 329 -10.23 5.44 10.15
N ILE A 330 -10.19 5.42 8.80
CA ILE A 330 -10.55 6.59 7.99
C ILE A 330 -12.05 6.87 8.06
N ILE A 331 -12.90 5.84 7.98
CA ILE A 331 -14.36 6.01 8.11
C ILE A 331 -14.69 6.63 9.47
N ASP A 332 -14.07 6.16 10.54
CA ASP A 332 -14.26 6.68 11.90
C ASP A 332 -13.82 8.14 12.00
N ALA A 333 -12.65 8.50 11.46
CA ALA A 333 -12.18 9.88 11.44
C ALA A 333 -13.09 10.81 10.60
N VAL A 334 -13.70 10.30 9.53
CA VAL A 334 -14.70 11.03 8.75
C VAL A 334 -16.00 11.15 9.56
N ALA A 335 -16.42 10.11 10.28
CA ALA A 335 -17.62 10.11 11.13
C ALA A 335 -17.52 11.07 12.32
N GLU A 336 -16.32 11.37 12.81
CA GLU A 336 -16.10 12.43 13.80
C GLU A 336 -16.57 13.81 13.31
N ARG A 337 -16.49 14.05 11.99
CA ARG A 337 -16.72 15.36 11.36
C ARG A 337 -18.05 15.44 10.60
N PHE A 338 -18.57 14.32 10.12
CA PHE A 338 -19.76 14.24 9.28
C PHE A 338 -20.79 13.24 9.81
N GLU A 339 -22.08 13.46 9.49
CA GLU A 339 -23.12 12.44 9.62
C GLU A 339 -23.08 11.58 8.35
N LEU A 340 -22.68 10.30 8.49
CA LEU A 340 -22.40 9.44 7.34
C LEU A 340 -23.64 8.67 6.88
N GLN A 341 -23.86 8.66 5.57
CA GLN A 341 -24.70 7.67 4.89
C GLN A 341 -23.79 6.75 4.08
N ILE A 342 -23.48 5.57 4.61
CA ILE A 342 -22.55 4.63 3.99
C ILE A 342 -23.30 3.63 3.11
N GLU A 343 -22.88 3.49 1.87
CA GLU A 343 -23.31 2.44 0.95
C GLU A 343 -22.09 1.69 0.39
N THR A 344 -22.25 0.41 0.07
CA THR A 344 -21.21 -0.40 -0.60
C THR A 344 -21.68 -0.76 -2.00
N VAL A 345 -20.83 -0.51 -3.00
CA VAL A 345 -21.08 -0.90 -4.39
C VAL A 345 -20.14 -2.03 -4.76
N SER A 346 -20.71 -3.23 -4.93
CA SER A 346 -19.99 -4.41 -5.40
C SER A 346 -19.99 -4.50 -6.92
N THR A 347 -18.82 -4.75 -7.51
CA THR A 347 -18.64 -5.03 -8.95
C THR A 347 -18.25 -6.48 -9.24
N ALA A 348 -17.74 -7.21 -8.25
CA ALA A 348 -17.32 -8.59 -8.38
C ALA A 348 -17.24 -9.28 -7.01
N ASP A 349 -17.44 -10.61 -7.02
CA ASP A 349 -17.19 -11.47 -5.86
C ASP A 349 -15.80 -12.13 -5.99
N GLU A 350 -14.97 -12.02 -4.94
CA GLU A 350 -13.65 -12.63 -4.89
C GLU A 350 -13.64 -13.84 -3.93
N SER A 351 -13.56 -15.05 -4.47
CA SER A 351 -13.48 -16.30 -3.68
C SER A 351 -12.14 -17.02 -3.81
N VAL A 352 -11.13 -16.36 -4.37
CA VAL A 352 -9.81 -16.95 -4.62
C VAL A 352 -9.09 -17.12 -3.29
N PHE A 353 -8.48 -18.30 -3.10
CA PHE A 353 -7.66 -18.62 -1.94
C PHE A 353 -6.35 -19.27 -2.39
N PHE A 354 -5.24 -18.90 -1.76
CA PHE A 354 -3.95 -19.52 -1.99
C PHE A 354 -3.43 -20.16 -0.70
N PRO A 355 -3.14 -21.48 -0.71
CA PRO A 355 -2.62 -22.15 0.47
C PRO A 355 -1.20 -21.69 0.80
N LEU A 356 -0.83 -21.82 2.08
CA LEU A 356 0.52 -21.56 2.57
C LEU A 356 1.61 -22.30 1.76
N PRO A 357 2.87 -21.83 1.81
CA PRO A 357 4.03 -22.59 1.31
C PRO A 357 4.07 -24.01 1.88
N ARG A 358 4.64 -24.96 1.13
CA ARG A 358 4.58 -26.39 1.47
C ARG A 358 5.25 -26.68 2.81
N GLU A 359 6.31 -25.97 3.11
CA GLU A 359 7.11 -25.97 4.33
C GLU A 359 6.26 -25.64 5.58
N LEU A 360 5.18 -24.87 5.39
CA LEU A 360 4.30 -24.39 6.44
C LEU A 360 2.91 -25.03 6.41
N ARG A 361 2.65 -26.02 5.56
CA ARG A 361 1.36 -26.76 5.62
C ARG A 361 1.37 -27.73 6.81
N PRO A 362 0.21 -28.03 7.41
CA PRO A 362 0.09 -29.15 8.35
C PRO A 362 0.52 -30.44 7.64
N THR A 363 1.28 -31.29 8.33
CA THR A 363 1.48 -32.68 7.87
C THR A 363 0.13 -33.39 7.84
N ALA A 364 -0.22 -33.92 6.67
CA ALA A 364 -1.47 -34.65 6.42
C ALA A 364 -1.55 -35.95 7.23
#